data_AF-A0A366LJG1-F1
#
_entry.id   AF-A0A366LJG1-F1
#
_cell.length_a   1.000
_cell.length_b   1.000
_cell.length_c   1.000
_cell.angle_alpha   90.00
_cell.angle_beta   90.00
_cell.angle_gamma   90.00
#
_symmetry.space_group_name_H-M   'P 1'
#
loop_
_entity.id
_entity.type
_entity.pdbx_description
1 polymer ?
#
loop_
_entity_poly.entity_id
_entity_poly.type
_entity_poly.pdbx_seq_one_letter_code
_entity_poly.pdbx_strand_id
1 'polypeptide(L)'
;MTRSEFDDIRAHLAAEETRAGDLLQLARTLLDDLEQVSMREATLRAYYLRLLTAARASVAAELAGDDEPLTFVRDELAKRGQLPADGESVARILADAHTAAALVTALEKAPMRTLRPQSRGPRCAGVSRTTPR
;
A
#
# COMPACT_ATOMS: atom_id res chain seq x y z
N MET A 1 48.20 -20.60 25.37
CA MET A 1 47.25 -20.24 24.30
C MET A 1 47.44 -21.22 23.16
N THR A 2 46.42 -22.02 22.88
CA THR A 2 46.53 -23.12 21.89
C THR A 2 46.06 -22.65 20.51
N ARG A 3 46.55 -23.29 19.44
CA ARG A 3 46.18 -22.96 18.05
C ARG A 3 44.67 -23.03 17.80
N SER A 4 43.94 -23.85 18.57
CA SER A 4 42.48 -23.99 18.54
C SER A 4 41.75 -22.72 18.94
N GLU A 5 42.20 -22.02 19.98
CA GLU A 5 41.52 -20.81 20.49
C GLU A 5 41.57 -19.66 19.48
N PHE A 6 42.68 -19.54 18.74
CA PHE A 6 42.80 -18.54 17.67
C PHE A 6 41.96 -18.86 16.43
N ASP A 7 41.71 -20.15 16.16
CA ASP A 7 40.83 -20.57 15.06
C ASP A 7 39.36 -20.31 15.40
N ASP A 8 38.95 -20.53 16.66
CA ASP A 8 37.61 -20.20 17.15
C ASP A 8 37.34 -18.68 17.11
N ILE A 9 38.32 -17.85 17.50
CA ILE A 9 38.21 -16.39 17.41
C ILE A 9 38.07 -15.95 15.95
N ARG A 10 38.87 -16.52 15.03
CA ARG A 10 38.77 -16.20 13.59
C ARG A 10 37.43 -16.63 13.00
N ALA A 11 36.92 -17.80 13.37
CA ALA A 11 35.62 -18.26 12.93
C ALA A 11 34.48 -17.37 13.44
N HIS A 12 34.58 -16.91 14.69
CA HIS A 12 33.60 -16.00 15.28
C HIS A 12 33.58 -14.64 14.57
N LEU A 13 34.76 -14.02 14.36
CA LEU A 13 34.88 -12.73 13.67
C LEU A 13 34.34 -12.81 12.22
N ALA A 14 34.67 -13.87 11.48
CA ALA A 14 34.14 -14.06 10.12
C ALA A 14 32.62 -14.25 10.10
N ALA A 15 32.04 -14.92 11.11
CA ALA A 15 30.60 -15.07 11.25
C ALA A 15 29.90 -13.74 11.59
N GLU A 16 30.52 -12.89 12.40
CA GLU A 16 30.02 -11.53 12.68
C GLU A 16 30.06 -10.63 11.44
N GLU A 17 31.15 -10.68 10.66
CA GLU A 17 31.26 -9.95 9.39
C GLU A 17 30.19 -10.40 8.39
N THR A 18 29.97 -11.72 8.27
CA THR A 18 28.90 -12.27 7.42
C THR A 18 27.53 -11.77 7.88
N ARG A 19 27.25 -11.83 9.19
CA ARG A 19 25.99 -11.32 9.76
C ARG A 19 25.81 -9.82 9.52
N ALA A 20 26.87 -9.02 9.64
CA ALA A 20 26.83 -7.59 9.35
C ALA A 20 26.51 -7.32 7.87
N GLY A 21 27.11 -8.10 6.96
CA GLY A 21 26.79 -8.07 5.54
C GLY A 21 25.32 -8.40 5.25
N ASP A 22 24.81 -9.48 5.84
CA ASP A 22 23.41 -9.90 5.70
C ASP A 22 22.43 -8.82 6.19
N LEU A 23 22.72 -8.21 7.34
CA LEU A 23 21.89 -7.13 7.90
C LEU A 23 21.88 -5.89 7.01
N LEU A 24 23.02 -5.52 6.43
CA LEU A 24 23.10 -4.39 5.48
C LEU A 24 22.32 -4.68 4.20
N GLN A 25 22.39 -5.91 3.68
CA GLN A 25 21.63 -6.31 2.51
C GLN A 25 20.13 -6.33 2.78
N LEU A 26 19.72 -6.82 3.95
CA LEU A 26 18.33 -6.77 4.39
C LEU A 26 17.86 -5.31 4.53
N ALA A 27 18.66 -4.43 5.15
CA ALA A 27 18.31 -3.02 5.30
C ALA A 27 18.11 -2.32 3.95
N ARG A 28 18.96 -2.61 2.95
CA ARG A 28 18.80 -2.09 1.58
C ARG A 28 17.50 -2.58 0.93
N THR A 29 17.23 -3.88 1.03
CA THR A 29 16.00 -4.46 0.49
C THR A 29 14.75 -3.81 1.11
N LEU A 30 14.74 -3.61 2.43
CA LEU A 30 13.64 -2.95 3.12
C LEU A 30 13.50 -1.47 2.74
N LEU A 31 14.61 -0.79 2.48
CA LEU A 31 14.60 0.59 2.00
C LEU A 31 14.00 0.67 0.59
N ASP A 32 14.44 -0.20 -0.33
CA ASP A 32 13.91 -0.27 -1.69
C ASP A 32 12.39 -0.57 -1.69
N ASP A 33 11.95 -1.51 -0.84
CA ASP A 33 10.53 -1.83 -0.67
C ASP A 33 9.74 -0.62 -0.14
N LEU A 34 10.30 0.11 0.83
CA LEU A 34 9.68 1.32 1.40
C LEU A 34 9.57 2.43 0.35
N GLU A 35 10.61 2.64 -0.45
CA GLU A 35 10.62 3.62 -1.54
C GLU A 35 9.56 3.26 -2.59
N GLN A 36 9.46 1.99 -2.98
CA GLN A 36 8.46 1.52 -3.92
C GLN A 36 7.03 1.74 -3.40
N VAL A 37 6.77 1.40 -2.14
CA VAL A 37 5.45 1.63 -1.51
C VAL A 37 5.15 3.13 -1.42
N SER A 38 6.12 3.95 -1.04
CA SER A 38 5.97 5.40 -0.94
C SER A 38 5.66 6.03 -2.30
N MET A 39 6.33 5.59 -3.35
CA MET A 39 6.07 6.05 -4.73
C MET A 39 4.66 5.67 -5.20
N ARG A 40 4.24 4.43 -4.89
CA ARG A 40 2.88 3.96 -5.20
C ARG A 40 1.83 4.76 -4.45
N GLU A 41 2.06 5.04 -3.16
CA GLU A 41 1.17 5.86 -2.36
C GLU A 41 1.06 7.28 -2.92
N ALA A 42 2.20 7.93 -3.21
CA ALA A 42 2.22 9.28 -3.78
C ALA A 42 1.45 9.34 -5.11
N THR A 43 1.62 8.32 -5.96
CA THR A 43 0.90 8.18 -7.22
C THR A 43 -0.61 8.05 -7.00
N LEU A 44 -1.04 7.19 -6.07
CA LEU A 44 -2.45 7.02 -5.74
C LEU A 44 -3.07 8.30 -5.16
N ARG A 45 -2.35 9.00 -4.27
CA ARG A 45 -2.79 10.30 -3.73
C ARG A 45 -2.95 11.33 -4.84
N ALA A 46 -2.03 11.39 -5.79
CA ALA A 46 -2.14 12.29 -6.94
C ALA A 46 -3.36 11.95 -7.83
N TYR A 47 -3.64 10.67 -8.06
CA TYR A 47 -4.83 10.26 -8.80
C TYR A 47 -6.12 10.59 -8.08
N TYR A 48 -6.18 10.34 -6.77
CA TYR A 48 -7.34 10.71 -5.95
C TYR A 48 -7.58 12.22 -5.97
N LEU A 49 -6.51 13.03 -5.83
CA LEU A 49 -6.62 14.48 -5.90
C LEU A 49 -7.19 14.95 -7.24
N ARG A 50 -6.75 14.37 -8.36
CA ARG A 50 -7.29 14.70 -9.68
C ARG A 50 -8.78 14.35 -9.79
N LEU A 51 -9.19 13.17 -9.31
CA LEU A 51 -10.60 12.77 -9.30
C LEU A 51 -11.44 13.71 -8.42
N LEU A 52 -10.96 14.08 -7.24
CA LEU A 52 -11.63 15.02 -6.35
C LEU A 52 -11.78 16.40 -7.00
N THR A 53 -10.74 16.89 -7.69
CA THR A 53 -10.79 18.16 -8.42
C THR A 53 -11.81 18.09 -9.57
N ALA A 54 -11.83 17.00 -10.35
CA ALA A 54 -12.78 16.80 -11.43
C ALA A 54 -14.24 16.72 -10.93
N ALA A 55 -14.47 16.04 -9.81
CA ALA A 55 -15.78 15.99 -9.16
C ALA A 55 -16.23 17.37 -8.69
N ARG A 56 -15.34 18.14 -8.04
CA ARG A 56 -15.62 19.52 -7.61
C ARG A 56 -15.93 20.44 -8.80
N ALA A 57 -15.18 20.32 -9.89
CA ALA A 57 -15.45 21.07 -11.12
C ALA A 57 -16.82 20.72 -11.70
N SER A 58 -17.19 19.43 -11.68
CA SER A 58 -18.48 18.97 -12.20
C SER A 58 -19.66 19.54 -11.41
N VAL A 59 -19.56 19.55 -10.08
CA VAL A 59 -20.57 20.17 -9.21
C VAL A 59 -20.63 21.69 -9.44
N ALA A 60 -19.50 22.36 -9.60
CA ALA A 60 -19.49 23.79 -9.88
C ALA A 60 -20.14 24.12 -11.23
N ALA A 61 -19.90 23.31 -12.26
CA ALA A 61 -20.54 23.44 -13.56
C ALA A 61 -22.05 23.23 -13.49
N GLU A 62 -22.52 22.23 -12.74
CA GLU A 62 -23.95 22.00 -12.48
C GLU A 62 -24.60 23.21 -11.81
N LEU A 63 -23.97 23.75 -10.76
CA LEU A 63 -24.47 24.94 -10.06
C LEU A 63 -24.47 26.20 -10.94
N ALA A 64 -23.61 26.26 -11.96
CA ALA A 64 -23.56 27.35 -12.92
C ALA A 64 -24.56 27.18 -14.09
N GLY A 65 -25.25 26.04 -14.17
CA GLY A 65 -26.17 25.73 -15.27
C GLY A 65 -25.47 25.39 -16.59
N ASP A 66 -24.27 24.81 -16.53
CA ASP A 66 -23.57 24.27 -17.70
C ASP A 66 -24.38 23.14 -18.35
N ASP A 67 -24.35 23.02 -19.68
CA ASP A 67 -25.08 22.01 -20.44
C ASP A 67 -24.48 20.60 -20.23
N GLU A 68 -23.18 20.49 -19.94
CA GLU A 68 -22.47 19.23 -19.74
C GLU A 68 -21.69 19.19 -18.42
N PRO A 69 -22.37 19.27 -17.27
CA PRO A 69 -21.71 19.45 -15.98
C PRO A 69 -20.83 18.26 -15.59
N LEU A 70 -21.14 17.05 -16.07
CA LEU A 70 -20.37 15.84 -15.75
C LEU A 70 -19.12 15.63 -16.62
N THR A 71 -18.81 16.53 -17.56
CA THR A 71 -17.70 16.34 -18.51
C THR A 71 -16.36 16.14 -17.80
N PHE A 72 -16.08 16.87 -16.72
CA PHE A 72 -14.83 16.74 -15.99
C PHE A 72 -14.66 15.36 -15.32
N VAL A 73 -15.69 14.88 -14.59
CA VAL A 73 -15.59 13.56 -13.92
C VAL A 73 -15.60 12.42 -14.94
N ARG A 74 -16.35 12.55 -16.04
CA ARG A 74 -16.37 11.55 -17.13
C ARG A 74 -15.00 11.41 -17.78
N ASP A 75 -14.35 12.52 -18.14
CA ASP A 75 -13.00 12.51 -18.73
C ASP A 75 -11.98 11.86 -17.78
N GLU A 76 -12.03 12.19 -16.49
CA GLU A 76 -11.08 11.67 -15.51
C GLU A 76 -11.28 10.16 -15.22
N LEU A 77 -12.52 9.67 -15.26
CA LEU A 77 -12.84 8.24 -15.18
C LEU A 77 -12.44 7.50 -16.47
N ALA A 78 -12.69 8.11 -17.64
CA ALA A 78 -12.35 7.55 -18.95
C ALA A 78 -10.84 7.29 -19.08
N LYS A 79 -10.01 8.27 -18.67
CA LYS A 79 -8.53 8.13 -18.68
C LYS A 79 -8.01 6.94 -17.89
N ARG A 80 -8.81 6.37 -16.98
CA ARG A 80 -8.46 5.21 -16.16
C ARG A 80 -9.24 3.95 -16.50
N GLY A 81 -10.11 3.99 -17.51
CA GLY A 81 -11.00 2.87 -17.83
C GLY A 81 -11.98 2.55 -16.70
N GLN A 82 -12.43 3.57 -15.96
CA GLN A 82 -13.35 3.42 -14.81
C GLN A 82 -14.77 3.93 -15.11
N LEU A 83 -15.10 4.18 -16.38
CA LEU A 83 -16.48 4.40 -16.75
C LEU A 83 -17.27 3.10 -16.59
N PRO A 84 -18.55 3.18 -16.17
CA PRO A 84 -19.43 2.01 -16.18
C PRO A 84 -19.42 1.32 -17.53
N ALA A 85 -19.24 0.00 -17.53
CA ALA A 85 -19.19 -0.77 -18.77
C ALA A 85 -20.61 -1.05 -19.30
N ASP A 86 -20.71 -1.33 -20.59
CA ASP A 86 -21.98 -1.76 -21.20
C ASP A 86 -22.46 -3.06 -20.55
N GLY A 87 -23.72 -3.07 -20.11
CA GLY A 87 -24.34 -4.21 -19.42
C GLY A 87 -24.00 -4.33 -17.93
N GLU A 88 -23.21 -3.40 -17.37
CA GLU A 88 -23.01 -3.33 -15.93
C GLU A 88 -24.31 -2.94 -15.22
N SER A 89 -24.59 -3.62 -14.11
CA SER A 89 -25.82 -3.36 -13.35
C SER A 89 -25.70 -2.03 -12.60
N VAL A 90 -26.50 -1.04 -12.99
CA VAL A 90 -26.62 0.24 -12.28
C VAL A 90 -26.91 0.02 -10.79
N ALA A 91 -27.81 -0.91 -10.46
CA ALA A 91 -28.14 -1.24 -9.07
C ALA A 91 -26.91 -1.73 -8.28
N ARG A 92 -26.04 -2.51 -8.92
CA ARG A 92 -24.78 -2.96 -8.32
C ARG A 92 -23.81 -1.80 -8.11
N ILE A 93 -23.61 -0.95 -9.12
CA ILE A 93 -22.72 0.23 -9.01
C ILE A 93 -23.14 1.13 -7.84
N LEU A 94 -24.45 1.37 -7.71
CA LEU A 94 -24.99 2.17 -6.61
C LEU A 94 -24.83 1.46 -5.25
N ALA A 95 -25.07 0.15 -5.19
CA ALA A 95 -24.85 -0.63 -3.97
C ALA A 95 -23.36 -0.63 -3.55
N ASP A 96 -22.44 -0.75 -4.50
CA ASP A 96 -21.00 -0.69 -4.27
C ASP A 96 -20.60 0.70 -3.74
N ALA A 97 -21.16 1.79 -4.30
CA ALA A 97 -20.93 3.14 -3.81
C ALA A 97 -21.42 3.32 -2.34
N HIS A 98 -22.61 2.82 -2.01
CA HIS A 98 -23.11 2.83 -0.63
C HIS A 98 -22.23 2.02 0.32
N THR A 99 -21.79 0.84 -0.13
CA THR A 99 -20.92 -0.03 0.65
C THR A 99 -19.58 0.63 0.92
N ALA A 100 -18.98 1.26 -0.10
CA ALA A 100 -17.72 1.99 0.04
C ALA A 100 -17.84 3.15 1.04
N ALA A 101 -18.92 3.94 0.97
CA ALA A 101 -19.17 5.03 1.92
C ALA A 101 -19.31 4.51 3.36
N ALA A 102 -20.03 3.41 3.56
CA ALA A 102 -20.21 2.77 4.86
C ALA A 102 -18.88 2.25 5.44
N LEU A 103 -18.04 1.64 4.61
CA LEU A 103 -16.72 1.16 5.00
C LEU A 103 -15.81 2.30 5.46
N VAL A 104 -15.76 3.42 4.72
CA VAL A 104 -14.99 4.60 5.12
C VAL A 104 -15.48 5.15 6.46
N THR A 105 -16.79 5.31 6.63
CA THR A 105 -17.37 5.77 7.91
C THR A 105 -17.03 4.83 9.07
N ALA A 106 -17.01 3.50 8.84
CA ALA A 106 -16.64 2.54 9.87
C ALA A 106 -15.16 2.67 10.27
N LEU A 107 -14.27 2.87 9.30
CA LEU A 107 -12.84 3.08 9.54
C LEU A 107 -12.55 4.39 10.29
N GLU A 108 -13.29 5.46 10.01
CA GLU A 108 -13.17 6.74 10.72
C GLU A 108 -13.61 6.63 12.19
N LYS A 109 -14.65 5.83 12.47
CA LYS A 109 -15.18 5.61 13.83
C LYS A 109 -14.32 4.67 14.67
N ALA A 110 -13.68 3.69 14.03
CA ALA A 110 -12.74 2.78 14.67
C ALA A 110 -11.38 2.92 13.97
N PRO A 111 -10.65 4.04 14.21
CA PRO A 111 -9.30 4.15 13.70
C PRO A 111 -8.58 2.90 14.17
N MET A 112 -7.97 2.15 13.23
CA MET A 112 -7.29 0.88 13.53
C MET A 112 -6.53 1.09 14.82
N ARG A 113 -6.99 0.47 15.93
CA ARG A 113 -6.24 0.48 17.19
C ARG A 113 -4.89 0.00 16.75
N THR A 114 -3.88 0.86 16.84
CA THR A 114 -2.51 0.44 16.62
C THR A 114 -2.38 -0.82 17.43
N LEU A 115 -2.14 -1.94 16.75
CA LEU A 115 -1.79 -3.19 17.40
C LEU A 115 -0.48 -2.85 18.09
N ARG A 116 -0.56 -2.27 19.29
CA ARG A 116 0.55 -2.29 20.23
C ARG A 116 0.96 -3.75 20.22
N PRO A 117 2.23 -4.07 19.95
CA PRO A 117 2.68 -5.44 20.03
C PRO A 117 2.46 -5.85 21.49
N GLN A 118 1.34 -6.51 21.75
CA GLN A 118 1.18 -7.27 22.98
C GLN A 118 2.25 -8.34 22.83
N SER A 119 3.18 -8.33 23.77
CA SER A 119 4.27 -9.25 23.97
C SER A 119 3.77 -10.69 24.17
N ARG A 120 3.17 -11.28 23.14
CA ARG A 120 2.75 -12.67 23.10
C ARG A 120 3.08 -13.27 21.74
N GLY A 121 4.35 -13.69 21.63
CA GLY A 121 4.83 -14.86 20.90
C GLY A 121 4.58 -14.94 19.38
N PRO A 122 5.60 -15.14 18.54
CA PRO A 122 5.38 -15.30 17.11
C PRO A 122 4.80 -16.69 16.81
N ARG A 123 3.56 -16.74 16.31
CA ARG A 123 3.12 -17.80 15.40
C ARG A 123 3.09 -17.23 13.99
N CYS A 124 4.24 -17.26 13.33
CA CYS A 124 4.31 -17.09 11.89
C CYS A 124 3.82 -18.40 11.24
N ALA A 125 2.59 -18.40 10.72
CA ALA A 125 2.21 -19.31 9.65
C ALA A 125 2.77 -18.72 8.34
N GLY A 126 4.08 -18.86 8.15
CA GLY A 126 4.79 -18.45 6.94
C GLY A 126 5.26 -19.68 6.17
N VAL A 127 4.86 -19.79 4.91
CA VAL A 127 5.33 -20.79 3.95
C VAL A 127 6.86 -20.83 3.97
N SER A 128 7.41 -21.97 4.42
CA SER A 128 8.85 -22.21 4.44
C SER A 128 9.37 -22.33 3.02
N ARG A 129 10.23 -21.39 2.59
CA ARG A 129 11.16 -21.65 1.48
C ARG A 129 12.46 -22.15 2.08
N THR A 130 12.73 -23.43 1.89
CA THR A 130 14.02 -24.07 2.17
C THR A 130 15.04 -23.61 1.14
N THR A 131 16.17 -23.06 1.60
CA THR A 131 17.36 -22.86 0.77
C THR A 131 18.21 -24.14 0.78
N PRO A 132 18.79 -24.54 -0.37
CA PRO A 132 19.67 -25.70 -0.43
C PRO A 132 21.04 -25.38 0.19
N ARG A 133 21.65 -26.40 0.79
CA ARG A 133 23.00 -26.38 1.38
C ARG A 133 24.10 -26.30 0.33
#